data_AF-A0A1Y3REQ9-F1
#
_entry.id   AF-A0A1Y3REQ9-F1
#
_cell.length_a   1.000
_cell.length_b   1.000
_cell.length_c   1.000
_cell.angle_alpha   90.00
_cell.angle_beta   90.00
_cell.angle_gamma   90.00
#
_symmetry.space_group_name_H-M   'P 1'
#
loop_
_entity.id
_entity.type
_entity.pdbx_description
1 polymer ?
#
loop_
_entity_poly.entity_id
_entity_poly.type
_entity_poly.pdbx_seq_one_letter_code
_entity_poly.pdbx_strand_id
1 'polypeptide(L)'
;MMESKSMERQWILNRLETLSVKEQTQLAAAIISRGQLKALSEKAGDERELAVRKMDPNTARDAVNLLLALPDYEVICPAGSYEQLGEYYLRYEAGQPDLIPYANLEQIGWNYEDSHLGIFVGDCFVVLPRQEPKQFYDGSNLDRLPDTDWSLRLKLASPAVPEGVWLCLPDSTIDEKGRMDEIRLALRELQVQTLQECSLLDVRCSLPELSIGLDEYQDLADLIYDGNDLGYVLQEQGQGEQHFLEKFRAALEYEHCHDLKLALDIASNLNCYDYCPTTETGRFGEEVLQKQGDTVFRDPVLQGSIDLKVYGEAQLEQQGYLLNTAETGYIRRNEQEFHHERTEPQPEFDMTM
;
A
#
# COMPACT_ATOMS: atom_id res chain seq x y z
N MET A 1 -13.90 23.83 -0.05
CA MET A 1 -14.87 23.14 -0.92
C MET A 1 -14.48 23.14 -2.40
N MET A 2 -13.87 24.21 -2.94
CA MET A 2 -13.34 24.21 -4.33
C MET A 2 -11.98 23.49 -4.43
N GLU A 3 -11.20 23.52 -3.36
CA GLU A 3 -9.86 22.94 -3.25
C GLU A 3 -9.88 21.41 -3.06
N SER A 4 -10.73 20.86 -2.17
CA SER A 4 -10.85 19.38 -2.03
C SER A 4 -11.41 18.72 -3.29
N LYS A 5 -12.32 19.39 -4.00
CA LYS A 5 -12.78 19.00 -5.33
C LYS A 5 -11.60 18.81 -6.30
N SER A 6 -10.60 19.69 -6.25
CA SER A 6 -9.41 19.56 -7.10
C SER A 6 -8.54 18.38 -6.67
N MET A 7 -8.41 18.15 -5.35
CA MET A 7 -7.60 17.06 -4.79
C MET A 7 -8.17 15.67 -5.09
N GLU A 8 -9.48 15.47 -4.95
CA GLU A 8 -10.17 14.21 -5.26
C GLU A 8 -9.92 13.77 -6.71
N ARG A 9 -10.10 14.69 -7.65
CA ARG A 9 -9.91 14.41 -9.08
C ARG A 9 -8.44 14.15 -9.39
N GLN A 10 -7.53 14.89 -8.74
CA GLN A 10 -6.10 14.64 -8.90
C GLN A 10 -5.69 13.28 -8.34
N TRP A 11 -6.24 12.89 -7.19
CA TRP A 11 -6.02 11.55 -6.60
C TRP A 11 -6.49 10.45 -7.56
N ILE A 12 -7.69 10.60 -8.15
CA ILE A 12 -8.20 9.65 -9.15
C ILE A 12 -7.25 9.57 -10.35
N LEU A 13 -6.79 10.71 -10.87
CA LEU A 13 -5.86 10.73 -12.01
C LEU A 13 -4.54 10.01 -11.70
N ASN A 14 -3.92 10.36 -10.58
CA ASN A 14 -2.68 9.73 -10.13
C ASN A 14 -2.87 8.22 -9.97
N ARG A 15 -3.98 7.80 -9.36
CA ARG A 15 -4.29 6.37 -9.16
C ARG A 15 -4.49 5.63 -10.47
N LEU A 16 -5.21 6.21 -11.42
CA LEU A 16 -5.46 5.63 -12.74
C LEU A 16 -4.19 5.51 -13.59
N GLU A 17 -3.26 6.45 -13.43
CA GLU A 17 -1.99 6.46 -14.16
C GLU A 17 -1.10 5.29 -13.77
N THR A 18 -1.20 4.84 -12.53
CA THR A 18 -0.28 3.84 -11.96
C THR A 18 -0.88 2.44 -11.83
N LEU A 19 -2.12 2.19 -12.28
CA LEU A 19 -2.79 0.89 -12.12
C LEU A 19 -1.99 -0.28 -12.70
N SER A 20 -1.80 -1.33 -11.91
CA SER A 20 -1.17 -2.56 -12.39
C SER A 20 -2.01 -3.24 -13.48
N VAL A 21 -1.43 -4.19 -14.19
CA VAL A 21 -2.17 -5.02 -15.17
C VAL A 21 -3.39 -5.68 -14.52
N LYS A 22 -3.23 -6.20 -13.29
CA LYS A 22 -4.31 -6.81 -12.53
C LYS A 22 -5.40 -5.80 -12.20
N GLU A 23 -5.03 -4.63 -11.69
CA GLU A 23 -5.97 -3.58 -11.32
C GLU A 23 -6.71 -2.97 -12.52
N GLN A 24 -6.06 -2.89 -13.68
CA GLN A 24 -6.73 -2.51 -14.93
C GLN A 24 -7.81 -3.52 -15.31
N THR A 25 -7.55 -4.81 -15.12
CA THR A 25 -8.53 -5.89 -15.35
C THR A 25 -9.67 -5.83 -14.33
N GLN A 26 -9.35 -5.63 -13.04
CA GLN A 26 -10.35 -5.44 -11.97
C GLN A 26 -11.24 -4.22 -12.23
N LEU A 27 -10.64 -3.10 -12.64
CA LEU A 27 -11.38 -1.87 -12.95
C LEU A 27 -12.31 -2.07 -14.16
N ALA A 28 -11.85 -2.75 -15.20
CA ALA A 28 -12.69 -3.09 -16.35
C ALA A 28 -13.89 -3.94 -15.92
N ALA A 29 -13.67 -4.96 -15.07
CA ALA A 29 -14.75 -5.80 -14.55
C ALA A 29 -15.74 -5.00 -13.68
N ALA A 30 -15.24 -4.15 -12.81
CA ALA A 30 -16.03 -3.23 -11.99
C ALA A 30 -16.95 -2.33 -12.82
N ILE A 31 -16.43 -1.77 -13.92
CA ILE A 31 -17.20 -0.88 -14.81
C ILE A 31 -18.26 -1.65 -15.60
N ILE A 32 -17.93 -2.84 -16.12
CA ILE A 32 -18.86 -3.70 -16.85
C ILE A 32 -20.02 -4.12 -15.95
N SER A 33 -19.72 -4.60 -14.74
CA SER A 33 -20.71 -5.14 -13.80
C SER A 33 -21.63 -4.08 -13.20
N ARG A 34 -21.13 -2.87 -12.92
CA ARG A 34 -21.92 -1.81 -12.27
C ARG A 34 -22.56 -0.83 -13.24
N GLY A 35 -22.09 -0.78 -14.49
CA GLY A 35 -22.58 0.16 -15.51
C GLY A 35 -22.31 1.65 -15.20
N GLN A 36 -21.63 1.95 -14.09
CA GLN A 36 -21.21 3.28 -13.65
C GLN A 36 -19.77 3.54 -14.08
N LEU A 37 -19.38 4.83 -14.15
CA LEU A 37 -17.98 5.23 -14.36
C LEU A 37 -17.33 4.75 -15.66
N LYS A 38 -18.12 4.47 -16.71
CA LYS A 38 -17.62 4.09 -18.06
C LYS A 38 -16.54 5.04 -18.61
N ALA A 39 -16.64 6.32 -18.26
CA ALA A 39 -15.66 7.34 -18.60
C ALA A 39 -14.22 7.04 -18.11
N LEU A 40 -14.05 6.16 -17.12
CA LEU A 40 -12.76 5.71 -16.61
C LEU A 40 -12.08 4.65 -17.49
N SER A 41 -12.85 3.87 -18.26
CA SER A 41 -12.33 2.77 -19.08
C SER A 41 -12.39 3.04 -20.59
N GLU A 42 -13.45 3.69 -21.09
CA GLU A 42 -13.68 3.86 -22.54
C GLU A 42 -12.73 4.87 -23.20
N LYS A 43 -12.12 5.76 -22.40
CA LYS A 43 -11.26 6.85 -22.86
C LYS A 43 -9.82 6.59 -22.46
N ALA A 44 -8.88 7.02 -23.30
CA ALA A 44 -7.44 6.93 -23.04
C ALA A 44 -6.81 8.33 -23.10
N GLY A 45 -5.68 8.51 -22.41
CA GLY A 45 -4.94 9.78 -22.37
C GLY A 45 -5.82 10.98 -21.98
N ASP A 46 -5.67 12.08 -22.72
CA ASP A 46 -6.33 13.37 -22.48
C ASP A 46 -7.85 13.28 -22.33
N GLU A 47 -8.49 12.34 -23.04
CA GLU A 47 -9.95 12.19 -22.98
C GLU A 47 -10.42 11.64 -21.63
N ARG A 48 -9.65 10.69 -21.05
CA ARG A 48 -9.90 10.15 -19.71
C ARG A 48 -9.67 11.23 -18.68
N GLU A 49 -8.57 11.96 -18.82
CA GLU A 49 -8.22 13.06 -17.92
C GLU A 49 -9.33 14.12 -17.89
N LEU A 50 -9.78 14.56 -19.07
CA LEU A 50 -10.86 15.53 -19.19
C LEU A 50 -12.17 15.02 -18.58
N ALA A 51 -12.46 13.72 -18.71
CA ALA A 51 -13.66 13.13 -18.13
C ALA A 51 -13.60 13.13 -16.60
N VAL A 52 -12.47 12.74 -16.00
CA VAL A 52 -12.25 12.80 -14.54
C VAL A 52 -12.35 14.25 -14.05
N ARG A 53 -11.71 15.20 -14.75
CA ARG A 53 -11.79 16.63 -14.41
C ARG A 53 -13.22 17.19 -14.41
N LYS A 54 -14.13 16.59 -15.19
CA LYS A 54 -15.54 16.99 -15.31
C LYS A 54 -16.50 16.21 -14.41
N MET A 55 -16.04 15.19 -13.67
CA MET A 55 -16.91 14.43 -12.76
C MET A 55 -17.57 15.35 -11.74
N ASP A 56 -18.86 15.17 -11.47
CA ASP A 56 -19.49 15.81 -10.32
C ASP A 56 -19.00 15.15 -9.00
N PRO A 57 -19.20 15.79 -7.84
CA PRO A 57 -18.67 15.28 -6.57
C PRO A 57 -19.14 13.88 -6.19
N ASN A 58 -20.39 13.50 -6.51
CA ASN A 58 -20.88 12.17 -6.17
C ASN A 58 -20.19 11.11 -7.03
N THR A 59 -20.09 11.37 -8.34
CA THR A 59 -19.36 10.48 -9.25
C THR A 59 -17.87 10.37 -8.88
N ALA A 60 -17.22 11.47 -8.47
CA ALA A 60 -15.83 11.43 -8.02
C ALA A 60 -15.67 10.58 -6.74
N ARG A 61 -16.55 10.76 -5.75
CA ARG A 61 -16.55 9.94 -4.52
C ARG A 61 -16.76 8.46 -4.83
N ASP A 62 -17.72 8.13 -5.69
CA ASP A 62 -18.00 6.75 -6.08
C ASP A 62 -16.80 6.15 -6.84
N ALA A 63 -16.07 6.95 -7.64
CA ALA A 63 -14.84 6.53 -8.31
C ALA A 63 -13.70 6.25 -7.32
N VAL A 64 -13.50 7.09 -6.30
CA VAL A 64 -12.52 6.83 -5.24
C VAL A 64 -12.83 5.51 -4.53
N ASN A 65 -14.07 5.33 -4.08
CA ASN A 65 -14.48 4.08 -3.41
C ASN A 65 -14.36 2.86 -4.33
N LEU A 66 -14.61 2.99 -5.62
CA LEU A 66 -14.41 1.91 -6.58
C LEU A 66 -12.92 1.53 -6.71
N LEU A 67 -12.04 2.53 -6.79
CA LEU A 67 -10.60 2.32 -6.91
C LEU A 67 -10.00 1.69 -5.64
N LEU A 68 -10.51 2.06 -4.46
CA LEU A 68 -10.14 1.44 -3.19
C LEU A 68 -10.67 0.00 -3.06
N ALA A 69 -11.75 -0.33 -3.78
CA ALA A 69 -12.37 -1.66 -3.75
C ALA A 69 -11.81 -2.64 -4.77
N LEU A 70 -10.87 -2.23 -5.65
CA LEU A 70 -10.31 -3.12 -6.67
C LEU A 70 -9.71 -4.41 -6.09
N PRO A 71 -9.01 -4.41 -4.93
CA PRO A 71 -8.50 -5.64 -4.33
C PRO A 71 -9.56 -6.69 -4.01
N ASP A 72 -10.84 -6.31 -3.84
CA ASP A 72 -11.94 -7.23 -3.58
C ASP A 72 -12.37 -8.03 -4.83
N TYR A 73 -11.81 -7.73 -6.00
CA TYR A 73 -12.06 -8.42 -7.28
C TYR A 73 -10.94 -9.43 -7.54
N GLU A 74 -11.25 -10.72 -7.64
CA GLU A 74 -10.24 -11.74 -7.92
C GLU A 74 -10.07 -11.92 -9.43
N VAL A 75 -8.84 -11.81 -9.91
CA VAL A 75 -8.50 -12.00 -11.34
C VAL A 75 -7.96 -13.41 -11.53
N ILE A 76 -8.68 -14.20 -12.32
CA ILE A 76 -8.25 -15.52 -12.77
C ILE A 76 -7.73 -15.38 -14.20
N CYS A 77 -6.47 -15.75 -14.39
CA CYS A 77 -5.78 -15.64 -15.67
C CYS A 77 -4.82 -16.83 -15.85
N PRO A 78 -4.64 -17.37 -17.06
CA PRO A 78 -5.54 -17.21 -18.21
C PRO A 78 -6.89 -17.87 -17.93
N ALA A 79 -7.98 -17.18 -18.30
CA ALA A 79 -9.34 -17.70 -18.25
C ALA A 79 -10.26 -16.90 -19.19
N GLY A 80 -9.86 -16.74 -20.46
CA GLY A 80 -10.67 -16.06 -21.49
C GLY A 80 -11.81 -16.89 -22.07
N SER A 81 -11.95 -18.15 -21.64
CA SER A 81 -12.98 -19.08 -22.10
C SER A 81 -13.41 -20.01 -20.98
N TYR A 82 -14.59 -20.61 -21.11
CA TYR A 82 -15.07 -21.63 -20.17
C TYR A 82 -14.14 -22.84 -20.11
N GLU A 83 -13.52 -23.24 -21.22
CA GLU A 83 -12.55 -24.34 -21.23
C GLU A 83 -11.33 -24.02 -20.33
N GLN A 84 -10.73 -22.85 -20.50
CA GLN A 84 -9.61 -22.40 -19.66
C GLN A 84 -10.01 -22.23 -18.19
N LEU A 85 -11.21 -21.70 -17.93
CA LEU A 85 -11.73 -21.56 -16.57
C LEU A 85 -11.98 -22.91 -15.89
N GLY A 86 -12.50 -23.90 -16.63
CA GLY A 86 -12.66 -25.26 -16.15
C GLY A 86 -11.33 -25.96 -15.87
N GLU A 87 -10.32 -25.72 -16.72
CA GLU A 87 -8.96 -26.19 -16.48
C GLU A 87 -8.36 -25.55 -15.21
N TYR A 88 -8.49 -24.23 -15.06
CA TYR A 88 -8.05 -23.50 -13.86
C TYR A 88 -8.67 -24.12 -12.60
N TYR A 89 -9.99 -24.31 -12.59
CA TYR A 89 -10.69 -24.90 -11.45
C TYR A 89 -10.13 -26.27 -11.08
N LEU A 90 -9.93 -27.17 -12.06
CA LEU A 90 -9.37 -28.50 -11.79
C LEU A 90 -7.93 -28.43 -11.29
N ARG A 91 -7.11 -27.53 -11.81
CA ARG A 91 -5.71 -27.40 -11.40
C ARG A 91 -5.57 -26.84 -9.99
N TYR A 92 -6.26 -25.75 -9.68
CA TYR A 92 -5.92 -24.90 -8.54
C TYR A 92 -6.95 -24.89 -7.43
N GLU A 93 -8.23 -25.11 -7.74
CA GLU A 93 -9.28 -25.10 -6.71
C GLU A 93 -9.65 -26.50 -6.26
N ALA A 94 -9.93 -27.39 -7.20
CA ALA A 94 -10.22 -28.79 -6.90
C ALA A 94 -8.93 -29.58 -6.57
N GLY A 95 -7.77 -29.13 -7.04
CA GLY A 95 -6.50 -29.83 -6.87
C GLY A 95 -6.48 -31.21 -7.55
N GLN A 96 -7.16 -31.34 -8.69
CA GLN A 96 -7.32 -32.56 -9.47
C GLN A 96 -6.87 -32.39 -10.94
N PRO A 97 -5.60 -31.98 -11.20
CA PRO A 97 -5.11 -31.79 -12.57
C PRO A 97 -5.15 -33.07 -13.41
N ASP A 98 -5.07 -34.25 -12.79
CA ASP A 98 -5.12 -35.54 -13.47
C ASP A 98 -6.48 -35.84 -14.13
N LEU A 99 -7.54 -35.11 -13.72
CA LEU A 99 -8.87 -35.25 -14.32
C LEU A 99 -9.04 -34.48 -15.63
N ILE A 100 -8.14 -33.55 -15.96
CA ILE A 100 -8.24 -32.69 -17.15
C ILE A 100 -8.49 -33.48 -18.45
N PRO A 101 -7.78 -34.60 -18.74
CA PRO A 101 -8.01 -35.36 -19.99
C PRO A 101 -9.36 -36.08 -20.05
N TYR A 102 -10.08 -36.19 -18.92
CA TYR A 102 -11.32 -36.93 -18.79
C TYR A 102 -12.53 -36.03 -18.50
N ALA A 103 -12.30 -34.74 -18.33
CA ALA A 103 -13.31 -33.77 -17.92
C ALA A 103 -13.87 -33.00 -19.12
N ASN A 104 -15.15 -32.65 -19.05
CA ASN A 104 -15.70 -31.61 -19.91
C ASN A 104 -15.38 -30.24 -19.29
N LEU A 105 -14.24 -29.68 -19.68
CA LEU A 105 -13.72 -28.42 -19.13
C LEU A 105 -14.67 -27.25 -19.36
N GLU A 106 -15.27 -27.16 -20.55
CA GLU A 106 -16.25 -26.11 -20.87
C GLU A 106 -17.46 -26.15 -19.92
N GLN A 107 -18.00 -27.35 -19.63
CA GLN A 107 -19.09 -27.49 -18.67
C GLN A 107 -18.66 -27.15 -17.24
N ILE A 108 -17.42 -27.49 -16.85
CA ILE A 108 -16.89 -27.14 -15.53
C ILE A 108 -16.75 -25.61 -15.41
N GLY A 109 -16.21 -24.95 -16.43
CA GLY A 109 -16.11 -23.49 -16.45
C GLY A 109 -17.48 -22.81 -16.40
N TRP A 110 -18.48 -23.35 -17.10
CA TRP A 110 -19.85 -22.85 -17.02
C TRP A 110 -20.43 -22.99 -15.60
N ASN A 111 -20.25 -24.16 -14.98
CA ASN A 111 -20.67 -24.38 -13.59
C ASN A 111 -19.92 -23.46 -12.61
N TYR A 112 -18.66 -23.15 -12.92
CA TYR A 112 -17.85 -22.24 -12.12
C TYR A 112 -18.43 -20.82 -12.14
N GLU A 113 -18.70 -20.27 -13.32
CA GLU A 113 -19.34 -18.96 -13.46
C GLU A 113 -20.75 -18.93 -12.85
N ASP A 114 -21.55 -20.00 -12.97
CA ASP A 114 -22.88 -20.06 -12.35
C ASP A 114 -22.80 -20.03 -10.81
N SER A 115 -21.73 -20.60 -10.23
CA SER A 115 -21.50 -20.64 -8.78
C SER A 115 -20.75 -19.44 -8.21
N HIS A 116 -20.03 -18.70 -9.06
CA HIS A 116 -19.24 -17.52 -8.69
C HIS A 116 -19.70 -16.33 -9.52
N LEU A 117 -20.21 -15.28 -8.86
CA LEU A 117 -20.58 -14.05 -9.54
C LEU A 117 -19.32 -13.46 -10.22
N GLY A 118 -19.17 -13.65 -11.52
CA GLY A 118 -17.97 -13.25 -12.25
C GLY A 118 -18.25 -12.93 -13.72
N ILE A 119 -17.27 -12.34 -14.39
CA ILE A 119 -17.38 -11.93 -15.79
C ILE A 119 -16.05 -12.09 -16.53
N PHE A 120 -16.12 -12.40 -17.82
CA PHE A 120 -14.95 -12.43 -18.70
C PHE A 120 -14.50 -11.03 -19.10
N VAL A 121 -13.21 -10.75 -18.95
CA VAL A 121 -12.54 -9.52 -19.35
C VAL A 121 -11.26 -9.88 -20.10
N GLY A 122 -11.27 -9.73 -21.43
CA GLY A 122 -10.13 -10.14 -22.25
C GLY A 122 -9.87 -11.64 -22.13
N ASP A 123 -8.64 -12.01 -21.75
CA ASP A 123 -8.25 -13.41 -21.49
C ASP A 123 -8.28 -13.76 -20.00
N CYS A 124 -9.07 -13.03 -19.21
CA CYS A 124 -9.25 -13.25 -17.78
C CYS A 124 -10.72 -13.48 -17.44
N PHE A 125 -10.95 -14.19 -16.34
CA PHE A 125 -12.23 -14.23 -15.66
C PHE A 125 -12.08 -13.48 -14.33
N VAL A 126 -12.97 -12.54 -14.05
CA VAL A 126 -12.90 -11.73 -12.82
C VAL A 126 -14.07 -12.08 -11.93
N VAL A 127 -13.78 -12.62 -10.74
CA VAL A 127 -14.77 -12.86 -9.70
C VAL A 127 -15.08 -11.53 -9.03
N LEU A 128 -16.37 -11.20 -8.99
CA LEU A 128 -16.89 -9.98 -8.39
C LEU A 128 -17.06 -10.17 -6.87
N PRO A 129 -16.87 -9.10 -6.08
CA PRO A 129 -17.13 -9.16 -4.65
C PRO A 129 -18.59 -9.53 -4.38
N ARG A 130 -18.80 -10.47 -3.45
CA ARG A 130 -20.16 -10.93 -3.06
C ARG A 130 -20.96 -9.86 -2.31
N GLN A 131 -20.27 -8.92 -1.68
CA GLN A 131 -20.87 -7.83 -0.91
C GLN A 131 -20.59 -6.50 -1.62
N GLU A 132 -21.44 -5.51 -1.36
CA GLU A 132 -21.12 -4.15 -1.78
C GLU A 132 -19.82 -3.69 -1.09
N PRO A 133 -18.87 -3.11 -1.84
CA PRO A 133 -17.64 -2.63 -1.26
C PRO A 133 -17.89 -1.56 -0.22
N LYS A 134 -17.07 -1.61 0.81
CA LYS A 134 -17.07 -0.61 1.88
C LYS A 134 -16.80 0.77 1.28
N GLN A 135 -17.59 1.73 1.73
CA GLN A 135 -17.41 3.14 1.36
C GLN A 135 -16.45 3.77 2.37
N PHE A 136 -15.16 3.73 2.08
CA PHE A 136 -14.12 4.31 2.93
C PHE A 136 -14.04 5.83 2.79
N TYR A 137 -14.29 6.34 1.59
CA TYR A 137 -14.23 7.76 1.28
C TYR A 137 -15.62 8.42 1.37
N ASP A 138 -15.75 9.43 2.23
CA ASP A 138 -17.02 10.12 2.50
C ASP A 138 -17.16 11.48 1.80
N GLY A 139 -16.11 11.94 1.11
CA GLY A 139 -16.03 13.28 0.51
C GLY A 139 -15.16 14.27 1.30
N SER A 140 -14.67 13.90 2.48
CA SER A 140 -13.93 14.81 3.38
C SER A 140 -12.63 14.23 3.94
N ASN A 141 -12.45 12.92 3.89
CA ASN A 141 -11.36 12.20 4.55
C ASN A 141 -10.29 11.66 3.59
N LEU A 142 -10.03 12.36 2.47
CA LEU A 142 -9.08 11.89 1.44
C LEU A 142 -7.66 11.73 2.00
N ASP A 143 -7.28 12.61 2.93
CA ASP A 143 -6.03 12.63 3.68
C ASP A 143 -5.86 11.48 4.68
N ARG A 144 -6.95 10.74 4.96
CA ARG A 144 -7.00 9.65 5.94
C ARG A 144 -7.35 8.31 5.31
N LEU A 145 -7.35 8.23 3.98
CA LEU A 145 -7.58 6.97 3.31
C LEU A 145 -6.44 5.99 3.63
N PRO A 146 -6.76 4.70 3.78
CA PRO A 146 -5.72 3.69 3.93
C PRO A 146 -4.92 3.64 2.62
N ASP A 147 -3.69 4.14 2.64
CA ASP A 147 -2.73 4.01 1.54
C ASP A 147 -1.69 2.93 1.87
N THR A 148 -2.10 1.91 2.62
CA THR A 148 -1.24 0.83 3.13
C THR A 148 -1.37 -0.46 2.34
N ASP A 149 -2.24 -0.48 1.34
CA ASP A 149 -2.55 -1.70 0.57
C ASP A 149 -1.48 -2.02 -0.48
N TRP A 150 -0.51 -1.11 -0.66
CA TRP A 150 0.63 -1.28 -1.54
C TRP A 150 1.88 -0.63 -0.94
N SER A 151 3.04 -1.15 -1.30
CA SER A 151 4.36 -0.60 -0.96
C SER A 151 4.96 0.13 -2.14
N LEU A 152 5.14 -0.59 -3.26
CA LEU A 152 5.75 -0.06 -4.48
C LEU A 152 4.85 -0.24 -5.70
N ARG A 153 4.98 0.70 -6.63
CA ARG A 153 4.54 0.54 -8.02
C ARG A 153 5.72 0.70 -8.94
N LEU A 154 5.94 -0.30 -9.78
CA LEU A 154 7.08 -0.36 -10.69
C LEU A 154 6.56 -0.31 -12.12
N LYS A 155 7.04 0.66 -12.91
CA LYS A 155 6.76 0.69 -14.35
C LYS A 155 7.84 -0.07 -15.07
N LEU A 156 7.51 -1.25 -15.57
CA LEU A 156 8.44 -2.13 -16.27
C LEU A 156 8.18 -2.07 -17.76
N ALA A 157 9.22 -2.07 -18.58
CA ALA A 157 9.13 -2.11 -20.03
C ALA A 157 9.95 -3.26 -20.61
N SER A 158 9.58 -3.66 -21.82
CA SER A 158 10.31 -4.66 -22.62
C SER A 158 10.54 -4.13 -24.03
N PRO A 159 11.39 -4.78 -24.85
CA PRO A 159 11.55 -4.41 -26.25
C PRO A 159 10.24 -4.47 -27.06
N ALA A 160 9.31 -5.36 -26.69
CA ALA A 160 8.01 -5.50 -27.34
C ALA A 160 7.01 -4.43 -26.89
N VAL A 161 7.11 -3.98 -25.63
CA VAL A 161 6.22 -3.00 -25.01
C VAL A 161 7.06 -1.88 -24.36
N PRO A 162 7.59 -0.95 -25.16
CA PRO A 162 8.54 0.07 -24.68
C PRO A 162 7.90 1.12 -23.77
N GLU A 163 6.59 1.35 -23.89
CA GLU A 163 5.85 2.26 -23.00
C GLU A 163 5.69 1.71 -21.58
N GLY A 164 5.85 0.39 -21.43
CA GLY A 164 5.78 -0.34 -20.18
C GLY A 164 4.38 -0.55 -19.60
N VAL A 165 4.34 -1.40 -18.58
CA VAL A 165 3.15 -1.69 -17.76
C VAL A 165 3.51 -1.49 -16.30
N TRP A 166 2.50 -1.20 -15.48
CA TRP A 166 2.69 -1.11 -14.04
C TRP A 166 2.52 -2.48 -13.37
N LEU A 167 3.33 -2.69 -12.35
CA LEU A 167 3.28 -3.76 -11.38
C LEU A 167 3.00 -3.14 -10.01
N CYS A 168 2.17 -3.77 -9.19
CA CYS A 168 1.90 -3.33 -7.81
C CYS A 168 2.40 -4.36 -6.80
N LEU A 169 3.10 -3.90 -5.77
CA LEU A 169 3.58 -4.71 -4.64
C LEU A 169 2.84 -4.31 -3.35
N PRO A 170 2.67 -5.22 -2.37
CA PRO A 170 3.18 -6.58 -2.38
C PRO A 170 2.36 -7.51 -3.29
N ASP A 171 3.04 -8.44 -3.93
CA ASP A 171 2.42 -9.56 -4.62
C ASP A 171 2.09 -10.67 -3.61
N SER A 172 0.94 -10.54 -2.96
CA SER A 172 0.46 -11.50 -1.95
C SER A 172 0.22 -12.92 -2.49
N THR A 173 0.25 -13.10 -3.81
CA THR A 173 0.00 -14.38 -4.49
C THR A 173 1.26 -15.01 -5.08
N ILE A 174 2.44 -14.43 -4.84
CA ILE A 174 3.70 -14.87 -5.45
C ILE A 174 4.02 -16.35 -5.17
N ASP A 175 3.69 -16.83 -3.97
CA ASP A 175 3.91 -18.21 -3.52
C ASP A 175 2.79 -19.19 -3.92
N GLU A 176 1.69 -18.70 -4.48
CA GLU A 176 0.57 -19.53 -4.94
C GLU A 176 0.94 -20.24 -6.26
N LYS A 177 1.46 -21.47 -6.12
CA LYS A 177 1.96 -22.27 -7.24
C LYS A 177 0.99 -22.32 -8.42
N GLY A 178 1.45 -21.76 -9.53
CA GLY A 178 0.84 -21.88 -10.86
C GLY A 178 -0.36 -20.97 -11.11
N ARG A 179 -0.82 -20.19 -10.13
CA ARG A 179 -1.78 -19.10 -10.37
C ARG A 179 -1.05 -17.89 -10.94
N MET A 180 -1.70 -17.07 -11.75
CA MET A 180 -1.09 -15.83 -12.25
C MET A 180 -1.05 -14.80 -11.12
N ASP A 181 0.15 -14.45 -10.70
CA ASP A 181 0.41 -13.42 -9.69
C ASP A 181 0.62 -12.05 -10.38
N GLU A 182 0.82 -10.99 -9.61
CA GLU A 182 1.05 -9.63 -10.14
C GLU A 182 2.24 -9.60 -11.10
N ILE A 183 3.34 -10.25 -10.73
CA ILE A 183 4.58 -10.28 -11.54
C ILE A 183 4.36 -11.02 -12.86
N ARG A 184 3.75 -12.21 -12.81
CA ARG A 184 3.46 -13.03 -14.00
C ARG A 184 2.50 -12.32 -14.94
N LEU A 185 1.51 -11.59 -14.42
CA LEU A 185 0.59 -10.78 -15.24
C LEU A 185 1.35 -9.66 -15.96
N ALA A 186 2.26 -8.97 -15.29
CA ALA A 186 3.09 -7.94 -15.91
C ALA A 186 4.00 -8.53 -17.01
N LEU A 187 4.72 -9.62 -16.72
CA LEU A 187 5.60 -10.29 -17.70
C LEU A 187 4.85 -10.76 -18.95
N ARG A 188 3.64 -11.29 -18.76
CA ARG A 188 2.75 -11.71 -19.84
C ARG A 188 2.41 -10.53 -20.77
N GLU A 189 1.96 -9.40 -20.22
CA GLU A 189 1.64 -8.21 -21.03
C GLU A 189 2.88 -7.62 -21.70
N LEU A 190 4.04 -7.70 -21.04
CA LEU A 190 5.33 -7.31 -21.60
C LEU A 190 5.88 -8.30 -22.64
N GLN A 191 5.23 -9.45 -22.85
CA GLN A 191 5.63 -10.49 -23.80
C GLN A 191 7.05 -11.04 -23.55
N VAL A 192 7.43 -11.17 -22.28
CA VAL A 192 8.72 -11.71 -21.84
C VAL A 192 8.50 -12.85 -20.85
N GLN A 193 9.52 -13.67 -20.65
CA GLN A 193 9.43 -14.81 -19.73
C GLN A 193 9.99 -14.48 -18.36
N THR A 194 10.95 -13.56 -18.28
CA THR A 194 11.65 -13.25 -17.02
C THR A 194 11.89 -11.76 -16.82
N LEU A 195 12.09 -11.37 -15.56
CA LEU A 195 12.38 -9.99 -15.17
C LEU A 195 13.69 -9.45 -15.76
N GLN A 196 14.65 -10.32 -16.09
CA GLN A 196 15.93 -9.92 -16.71
C GLN A 196 15.75 -9.34 -18.12
N GLU A 197 14.60 -9.59 -18.76
CA GLU A 197 14.26 -9.02 -20.07
C GLU A 197 13.55 -7.65 -19.94
N CYS A 198 13.33 -7.18 -18.71
CA CYS A 198 12.64 -5.93 -18.42
C CYS A 198 13.62 -4.79 -18.08
N SER A 199 13.21 -3.56 -18.37
CA SER A 199 13.84 -2.34 -17.88
C SER A 199 12.88 -1.57 -16.97
N LEU A 200 13.39 -1.05 -15.86
CA LEU A 200 12.64 -0.19 -14.95
C LEU A 200 12.57 1.24 -15.49
N LEU A 201 11.36 1.78 -15.66
CA LEU A 201 11.12 3.14 -16.18
C LEU A 201 10.73 4.12 -15.08
N ASP A 202 10.02 3.67 -14.06
CA ASP A 202 9.54 4.51 -12.95
C ASP A 202 9.30 3.65 -11.70
N VAL A 203 9.43 4.27 -10.53
CA VAL A 203 9.17 3.69 -9.22
C VAL A 203 8.36 4.69 -8.40
N ARG A 204 7.27 4.22 -7.78
CA ARG A 204 6.50 4.97 -6.79
C ARG A 204 6.50 4.18 -5.49
N CYS A 205 6.62 4.88 -4.37
CA CYS A 205 6.47 4.32 -3.04
C CYS A 205 5.22 4.91 -2.37
N SER A 206 4.50 4.11 -1.58
CA SER A 206 3.37 4.59 -0.78
C SER A 206 3.82 5.43 0.42
N LEU A 207 5.06 5.25 0.87
CA LEU A 207 5.66 6.08 1.91
C LEU A 207 6.29 7.34 1.30
N PRO A 208 5.76 8.54 1.58
CA PRO A 208 6.27 9.78 1.01
C PRO A 208 7.67 10.15 1.50
N GLU A 209 8.12 9.59 2.63
CA GLU A 209 9.46 9.78 3.17
C GLU A 209 10.53 9.11 2.28
N LEU A 210 10.16 8.07 1.53
CA LEU A 210 11.05 7.30 0.68
C LEU A 210 11.05 7.79 -0.76
N SER A 211 12.24 7.94 -1.34
CA SER A 211 12.43 8.31 -2.74
C SER A 211 13.40 7.32 -3.37
N ILE A 212 12.85 6.21 -3.85
CA ILE A 212 13.64 5.10 -4.40
C ILE A 212 14.26 5.52 -5.73
N GLY A 213 15.59 5.48 -5.78
CA GLY A 213 16.33 5.80 -7.00
C GLY A 213 16.21 4.66 -8.01
N LEU A 214 16.09 4.98 -9.30
CA LEU A 214 16.09 3.97 -10.36
C LEU A 214 17.39 3.13 -10.40
N ASP A 215 18.50 3.72 -9.95
CA ASP A 215 19.83 3.09 -9.91
C ASP A 215 20.20 2.52 -8.53
N GLU A 216 19.29 2.56 -7.54
CA GLU A 216 19.52 2.05 -6.18
C GLU A 216 19.71 0.53 -6.17
N TYR A 217 19.09 -0.16 -7.14
CA TYR A 217 19.15 -1.60 -7.30
C TYR A 217 19.84 -1.99 -8.60
N GLN A 218 20.78 -2.94 -8.52
CA GLN A 218 21.41 -3.54 -9.70
C GLN A 218 20.54 -4.62 -10.34
N ASP A 219 19.73 -5.32 -9.54
CA ASP A 219 18.81 -6.35 -9.98
C ASP A 219 17.37 -5.97 -9.60
N LEU A 220 16.47 -6.04 -10.59
CA LEU A 220 15.06 -5.80 -10.41
C LEU A 220 14.42 -6.83 -9.45
N ALA A 221 14.94 -8.06 -9.40
CA ALA A 221 14.46 -9.08 -8.49
C ALA A 221 14.67 -8.67 -7.01
N ASP A 222 15.81 -8.06 -6.68
CA ASP A 222 16.11 -7.58 -5.34
C ASP A 222 15.18 -6.41 -4.94
N LEU A 223 14.92 -5.48 -5.87
CA LEU A 223 13.96 -4.38 -5.64
C LEU A 223 12.55 -4.91 -5.39
N ILE A 224 12.12 -5.91 -6.17
CA ILE A 224 10.80 -6.54 -5.99
C ILE A 224 10.74 -7.27 -4.66
N TYR A 225 11.82 -7.94 -4.25
CA TYR A 225 11.90 -8.62 -2.96
C TYR A 225 11.75 -7.64 -1.79
N ASP A 226 12.58 -6.60 -1.75
CA ASP A 226 12.51 -5.57 -0.70
C ASP A 226 11.18 -4.79 -0.74
N GLY A 227 10.63 -4.57 -1.94
CA GLY A 227 9.31 -3.98 -2.12
C GLY A 227 8.18 -4.85 -1.53
N ASN A 228 8.24 -6.17 -1.71
CA ASN A 228 7.31 -7.10 -1.08
C ASN A 228 7.45 -7.09 0.45
N ASP A 229 8.68 -7.16 0.97
CA ASP A 229 8.95 -7.09 2.41
C ASP A 229 8.35 -5.81 3.03
N LEU A 230 8.52 -4.66 2.39
CA LEU A 230 7.91 -3.41 2.85
C LEU A 230 6.38 -3.51 2.84
N GLY A 231 5.81 -4.14 1.82
CA GLY A 231 4.38 -4.37 1.73
C GLY A 231 3.85 -5.20 2.90
N TYR A 232 4.54 -6.28 3.26
CA TYR A 232 4.18 -7.11 4.41
C TYR A 232 4.29 -6.34 5.72
N VAL A 233 5.37 -5.57 5.91
CA VAL A 233 5.55 -4.69 7.07
C VAL A 233 4.37 -3.74 7.24
N LEU A 234 3.90 -3.10 6.16
CA LEU A 234 2.77 -2.17 6.19
C LEU A 234 1.43 -2.87 6.45
N GLN A 235 1.21 -4.04 5.86
CA GLN A 235 -0.03 -4.80 6.01
C GLN A 235 -0.17 -5.42 7.42
N GLU A 236 0.92 -5.88 8.02
CA GLU A 236 0.92 -6.53 9.33
C GLU A 236 0.93 -5.54 10.51
N GLN A 237 1.15 -4.25 10.23
CA GLN A 237 1.18 -3.15 11.21
C GLN A 237 2.07 -3.49 12.43
N GLY A 238 3.26 -4.04 12.20
CA GLY A 238 4.17 -4.44 13.28
C GLY A 238 3.54 -5.42 14.28
N GLN A 239 2.72 -6.36 13.78
CA GLN A 239 1.98 -7.34 14.60
C GLN A 239 0.94 -6.70 15.54
N GLY A 240 0.37 -5.56 15.12
CA GLY A 240 -0.62 -4.81 15.89
C GLY A 240 -0.02 -3.87 16.94
N GLU A 241 1.23 -3.44 16.77
CA GLU A 241 1.83 -2.39 17.61
C GLU A 241 0.98 -1.10 17.51
N GLN A 242 0.71 -0.49 18.67
CA GLN A 242 -0.03 0.77 18.71
C GLN A 242 0.76 1.88 18.03
N HIS A 243 0.09 2.66 17.17
CA HIS A 243 0.70 3.75 16.41
C HIS A 243 1.89 3.31 15.55
N PHE A 244 1.90 2.04 15.09
CA PHE A 244 3.00 1.46 14.30
C PHE A 244 3.40 2.34 13.12
N LEU A 245 2.42 2.73 12.28
CA LEU A 245 2.73 3.48 11.05
C LEU A 245 3.22 4.89 11.38
N GLU A 246 2.62 5.55 12.37
CA GLU A 246 3.04 6.86 12.82
C GLU A 246 4.47 6.84 13.39
N LYS A 247 4.77 5.83 14.22
CA LYS A 247 6.10 5.60 14.78
C LYS A 247 7.12 5.28 13.69
N PHE A 248 6.76 4.42 12.74
CA PHE A 248 7.64 4.04 11.63
C PHE A 248 7.98 5.24 10.75
N ARG A 249 6.98 6.03 10.34
CA ARG A 249 7.21 7.24 9.55
C ARG A 249 8.04 8.29 10.31
N ALA A 250 7.78 8.46 11.61
CA ALA A 250 8.59 9.33 12.45
C ALA A 250 10.05 8.83 12.54
N ALA A 251 10.28 7.51 12.58
CA ALA A 251 11.62 6.94 12.57
C ALA A 251 12.33 7.13 11.23
N LEU A 252 11.63 6.94 10.11
CA LEU A 252 12.17 7.25 8.77
C LEU A 252 12.59 8.72 8.65
N GLU A 253 11.77 9.64 9.17
CA GLU A 253 12.09 11.07 9.20
C GLU A 253 13.30 11.36 10.10
N TYR A 254 13.32 10.77 11.30
CA TYR A 254 14.40 10.95 12.29
C TYR A 254 15.76 10.48 11.75
N GLU A 255 15.79 9.37 11.02
CA GLU A 255 17.00 8.81 10.41
C GLU A 255 17.33 9.43 9.04
N HIS A 256 16.55 10.40 8.56
CA HIS A 256 16.67 10.97 7.21
C HIS A 256 16.71 9.88 6.13
N CYS A 257 15.84 8.87 6.28
CA CYS A 257 15.83 7.70 5.43
C CYS A 257 15.25 8.02 4.05
N HIS A 258 16.01 7.71 3.00
CA HIS A 258 15.60 7.84 1.60
C HIS A 258 15.85 6.56 0.79
N ASP A 259 16.28 5.49 1.45
CA ASP A 259 16.72 4.22 0.86
C ASP A 259 15.82 3.09 1.37
N LEU A 260 15.40 2.20 0.46
CA LEU A 260 14.44 1.15 0.79
C LEU A 260 15.02 0.12 1.77
N LYS A 261 16.31 -0.20 1.65
CA LYS A 261 16.98 -1.16 2.55
C LYS A 261 17.08 -0.61 3.96
N LEU A 262 17.44 0.67 4.10
CA LEU A 262 17.44 1.34 5.40
C LEU A 262 16.04 1.40 5.99
N ALA A 263 15.01 1.66 5.18
CA ALA A 263 13.63 1.66 5.65
C ALA A 263 13.22 0.30 6.24
N LEU A 264 13.62 -0.80 5.60
CA LEU A 264 13.38 -2.16 6.08
C LEU A 264 14.17 -2.47 7.36
N ASP A 265 15.44 -2.05 7.44
CA ASP A 265 16.21 -2.17 8.68
C ASP A 265 15.53 -1.37 9.82
N ILE A 266 15.05 -0.14 9.57
CA ILE A 266 14.31 0.67 10.54
C ILE A 266 13.03 -0.04 10.99
N ALA A 267 12.26 -0.62 10.06
CA ALA A 267 11.03 -1.35 10.37
C ALA A 267 11.29 -2.54 11.31
N SER A 268 12.37 -3.30 11.07
CA SER A 268 12.80 -4.41 11.93
C SER A 268 13.34 -3.96 13.28
N ASN A 269 13.71 -2.68 13.42
CA ASN A 269 14.33 -2.11 14.60
C ASN A 269 13.43 -1.06 15.28
N LEU A 270 12.10 -1.07 15.14
CA LEU A 270 11.27 -0.02 15.77
C LEU A 270 11.35 0.03 17.30
N ASN A 271 11.78 -1.04 17.96
CA ASN A 271 12.09 -1.09 19.39
C ASN A 271 13.22 -0.13 19.81
N CYS A 272 14.05 0.29 18.85
CA CYS A 272 15.11 1.28 19.00
C CYS A 272 14.63 2.72 19.17
N TYR A 273 13.34 2.96 18.95
CA TYR A 273 12.74 4.29 19.01
C TYR A 273 11.67 4.36 20.07
N ASP A 274 11.76 5.39 20.90
CA ASP A 274 10.64 5.77 21.77
C ASP A 274 9.78 6.78 21.02
N TYR A 275 8.46 6.58 21.02
CA TYR A 275 7.50 7.44 20.31
C TYR A 275 6.35 7.86 21.23
N CYS A 276 6.00 9.15 21.19
CA CYS A 276 4.89 9.72 21.93
C CYS A 276 4.03 10.61 21.01
N PRO A 277 2.80 10.19 20.66
CA PRO A 277 1.87 11.03 19.91
C PRO A 277 1.59 12.36 20.64
N THR A 278 1.38 13.45 19.91
CA THR A 278 1.06 14.75 20.52
C THR A 278 -0.24 14.73 21.33
N THR A 279 -1.15 13.81 20.99
CA THR A 279 -2.39 13.53 21.74
C THR A 279 -2.14 12.91 23.12
N GLU A 280 -0.97 12.33 23.37
CA GLU A 280 -0.61 11.63 24.61
C GLU A 280 0.38 12.41 25.50
N THR A 281 0.84 13.58 25.05
CA THR A 281 1.77 14.45 25.80
C THR A 281 1.29 14.78 27.22
N GLY A 282 0.00 15.04 27.39
CA GLY A 282 -0.59 15.28 28.72
C GLY A 282 -0.47 14.07 29.66
N ARG A 283 -0.71 12.86 29.15
CA ARG A 283 -0.53 11.61 29.89
C ARG A 283 0.94 11.40 30.25
N PHE A 284 1.85 11.67 29.31
CA PHE A 284 3.28 11.60 29.55
C PHE A 284 3.72 12.56 30.67
N GLY A 285 3.25 13.82 30.64
CA GLY A 285 3.52 14.81 31.69
C GLY A 285 3.02 14.35 33.06
N GLU A 286 1.84 13.75 33.13
CA GLU A 286 1.29 13.16 34.35
C GLU A 286 2.20 12.06 34.90
N GLU A 287 2.63 11.12 34.05
CA GLU A 287 3.52 10.00 34.42
C GLU A 287 4.88 10.48 34.92
N VAL A 288 5.46 11.51 34.29
CA VAL A 288 6.72 12.10 34.75
C VAL A 288 6.55 12.73 36.13
N LEU A 289 5.46 13.47 36.38
CA LEU A 289 5.19 14.04 37.71
C LEU A 289 4.99 12.94 38.77
N GLN A 290 4.27 11.87 38.43
CA GLN A 290 4.04 10.76 39.37
C GLN A 290 5.37 10.08 39.76
N LYS A 291 6.30 9.92 38.80
CA LYS A 291 7.65 9.39 39.07
C LYS A 291 8.50 10.30 39.96
N GLN A 292 8.28 11.62 39.91
CA GLN A 292 8.96 12.59 40.79
C GLN A 292 8.38 12.63 42.22
N GLY A 293 7.19 12.05 42.42
CA GLY A 293 6.58 11.79 43.72
C GLY A 293 5.17 12.34 43.88
N ASP A 294 4.38 11.66 44.73
CA ASP A 294 2.97 11.95 45.02
C ASP A 294 2.69 13.34 45.61
N THR A 295 3.73 14.09 46.02
CA THR A 295 3.59 15.37 46.72
C THR A 295 2.86 16.41 45.88
N VAL A 296 3.08 16.43 44.55
CA VAL A 296 2.43 17.38 43.63
C VAL A 296 0.95 17.05 43.42
N PHE A 297 0.59 15.76 43.35
CA PHE A 297 -0.80 15.33 43.16
C PHE A 297 -1.65 15.39 44.42
N ARG A 298 -1.02 15.28 45.60
CA ARG A 298 -1.70 15.36 46.90
C ARG A 298 -1.79 16.79 47.44
N ASP A 299 -1.09 17.75 46.85
CA ASP A 299 -1.19 19.16 47.22
C ASP A 299 -2.50 19.76 46.66
N PRO A 300 -3.47 20.13 47.52
CA PRO A 300 -4.74 20.68 47.08
C PRO A 300 -4.63 22.01 46.33
N VAL A 301 -3.50 22.71 46.44
CA VAL A 301 -3.23 23.97 45.73
C VAL A 301 -2.79 23.72 44.29
N LEU A 302 -2.02 22.65 44.07
CA LEU A 302 -1.44 22.31 42.77
C LEU A 302 -2.36 21.40 41.95
N GLN A 303 -3.27 20.67 42.61
CA GLN A 303 -4.20 19.76 41.96
C GLN A 303 -5.08 20.48 40.92
N GLY A 304 -4.97 20.07 39.65
CA GLY A 304 -5.72 20.65 38.53
C GLY A 304 -5.22 22.03 38.06
N SER A 305 -4.13 22.55 38.65
CA SER A 305 -3.56 23.86 38.31
C SER A 305 -2.36 23.77 37.36
N ILE A 306 -1.90 22.56 37.03
CA ILE A 306 -0.76 22.32 36.14
C ILE A 306 -1.28 21.95 34.76
N ASP A 307 -0.79 22.65 33.74
CA ASP A 307 -0.99 22.25 32.35
C ASP A 307 -0.09 21.05 32.03
N LEU A 308 -0.66 19.85 32.17
CA LEU A 308 0.06 18.59 31.96
C LEU A 308 0.53 18.42 30.52
N LYS A 309 -0.16 19.03 29.55
CA LYS A 309 0.22 18.93 28.14
C LYS A 309 1.52 19.70 27.89
N VAL A 310 1.54 20.98 28.25
CA VAL A 310 2.73 21.84 28.10
C VAL A 310 3.89 21.30 28.93
N TYR A 311 3.62 20.80 30.14
CA TYR A 311 4.65 20.16 30.96
C TYR A 311 5.19 18.88 30.29
N GLY A 312 4.32 18.04 29.74
CA GLY A 312 4.72 16.82 29.04
C GLY A 312 5.59 17.09 27.81
N GLU A 313 5.22 18.07 26.98
CA GLU A 313 6.02 18.54 25.83
C GLU A 313 7.41 18.99 26.29
N ALA A 314 7.50 19.85 27.30
CA ALA A 314 8.78 20.30 27.84
C ALA A 314 9.64 19.15 28.40
N GLN A 315 9.01 18.14 29.00
CA GLN A 315 9.71 16.96 29.50
C GLN A 315 10.20 16.04 28.38
N LEU A 316 9.46 15.89 27.28
CA LEU A 316 9.89 15.15 26.10
C LEU A 316 11.13 15.81 25.48
N GLU A 317 11.09 17.12 25.24
CA GLU A 317 12.23 17.89 24.72
C GLU A 317 13.46 17.78 25.63
N GLN A 318 13.28 17.93 26.94
CA GLN A 318 14.37 17.77 27.92
C GLN A 318 14.98 16.37 27.90
N GLN A 319 14.20 15.36 27.52
CA GLN A 319 14.63 13.96 27.41
C GLN A 319 15.15 13.59 26.01
N GLY A 320 15.35 14.58 25.13
CA GLY A 320 15.96 14.41 23.82
C GLY A 320 15.00 13.93 22.72
N TYR A 321 13.68 14.00 22.95
CA TYR A 321 12.71 13.77 21.88
C TYR A 321 12.65 14.96 20.93
N LEU A 322 12.52 14.66 19.64
CA LEU A 322 12.28 15.63 18.57
C LEU A 322 10.84 15.53 18.10
N LEU A 323 10.20 16.68 17.91
CA LEU A 323 8.89 16.75 17.26
C LEU A 323 9.07 16.52 15.75
N ASN A 324 8.29 15.62 15.18
CA ASN A 324 8.30 15.38 13.74
C ASN A 324 7.76 16.59 12.96
N THR A 325 8.07 16.69 11.67
CA THR A 325 7.72 17.83 10.81
C THR A 325 6.20 18.03 10.71
N ALA A 326 5.43 16.96 10.81
CA ALA A 326 3.97 17.01 10.79
C ALA A 326 3.33 17.46 12.13
N GLU A 327 4.13 17.66 13.18
CA GLU A 327 3.68 18.01 14.54
C GLU A 327 2.69 16.99 15.14
N THR A 328 2.79 15.72 14.72
CA THR A 328 1.89 14.64 15.16
C THR A 328 2.47 13.79 16.28
N GLY A 329 3.80 13.78 16.46
CA GLY A 329 4.43 13.00 17.50
C GLY A 329 5.89 13.34 17.76
N TYR A 330 6.32 13.02 18.97
CA TYR A 330 7.69 13.14 19.45
C TYR A 330 8.40 11.79 19.33
N ILE A 331 9.62 11.79 18.82
CA ILE A 331 10.44 10.58 18.65
C ILE A 331 11.87 10.80 19.14
N ARG A 332 12.49 9.75 19.68
CA ARG A 332 13.95 9.69 19.88
C ARG A 332 14.48 8.29 19.64
N ARG A 333 15.78 8.20 19.34
CA ARG A 333 16.56 6.97 19.43
C ARG A 333 16.86 6.64 20.90
N ASN A 334 16.58 5.42 21.34
CA ASN A 334 16.92 4.92 22.67
C ASN A 334 18.25 4.13 22.65
N GLU A 335 18.63 3.55 23.79
CA GLU A 335 19.93 2.85 23.95
C GLU A 335 19.98 1.44 23.33
N GLN A 336 18.90 0.97 22.68
CA GLN A 336 18.91 -0.35 22.05
C GLN A 336 19.78 -0.34 20.78
N GLU A 337 20.52 -1.42 20.55
CA GLU A 337 21.41 -1.57 19.39
C GLU A 337 20.60 -1.62 18.08
N PHE A 338 21.03 -0.88 17.06
CA PHE A 338 20.45 -0.97 15.73
C PHE A 338 21.10 -2.13 14.97
N HIS A 339 20.30 -3.04 14.43
CA HIS A 339 20.80 -4.14 13.62
C HIS A 339 20.62 -3.84 12.13
N HIS A 340 21.74 -3.69 11.41
CA HIS A 340 21.77 -3.52 9.97
C HIS A 340 21.76 -4.91 9.29
N GLU A 341 20.61 -5.33 8.78
CA GLU A 341 20.50 -6.60 8.04
C GLU A 341 20.74 -6.39 6.53
N ARG A 342 20.27 -5.26 5.99
CA ARG A 342 20.33 -4.96 4.55
C ARG A 342 21.32 -3.85 4.21
N THR A 343 21.57 -2.94 5.13
CA THR A 343 22.50 -1.81 4.93
C THR A 343 23.89 -2.09 5.51
N GLU A 344 24.91 -1.41 4.99
CA GLU A 344 26.20 -1.34 5.71
C GLU A 344 26.10 -0.27 6.81
N PRO A 345 26.71 -0.48 7.99
CA PRO A 345 26.71 0.52 9.04
C PRO A 345 27.35 1.81 8.52
N GLN A 346 26.59 2.91 8.55
CA GLN A 346 27.20 4.21 8.31
C GLN A 346 28.06 4.57 9.52
N PRO A 347 29.27 5.12 9.32
CA PRO A 347 30.07 5.60 10.43
C PRO A 347 29.28 6.68 11.16
N GLU A 348 29.08 6.51 12.48
CA GLU A 348 28.47 7.51 13.34
C GLU A 348 29.16 8.86 13.10
N PHE A 349 28.46 9.80 12.47
CA PHE A 349 28.85 11.19 12.57
C PHE A 349 28.53 11.59 13.99
N ASP A 350 29.56 11.53 14.83
CA ASP A 350 29.62 12.01 16.20
C ASP A 350 29.01 13.43 16.24
N MET A 351 27.70 13.52 16.49
CA MET A 351 26.99 14.79 16.68
C MET A 351 27.32 15.29 18.08
N THR A 352 28.58 15.66 18.27
CA THR A 352 29.00 16.57 19.32
C THR A 352 29.08 17.96 18.72
N MET A 353 28.07 18.80 19.00
CA MET A 353 28.25 20.15 19.56
C MET A 353 26.94 20.71 20.10
#